data_AF-A0A1I8MKG4-F1
#
_entry.id   AF-A0A1I8MKG4-F1
#
_cell.length_a   1.000
_cell.length_b   1.000
_cell.length_c   1.000
_cell.angle_alpha   90.00
_cell.angle_beta   90.00
_cell.angle_gamma   90.00
#
_symmetry.space_group_name_H-M   'P 1'
#
loop_
_entity.id
_entity.type
_entity.pdbx_description
1 polymer ?
#
loop_
_entity_poly.entity_id
_entity_poly.type
_entity_poly.pdbx_seq_one_letter_code
_entity_poly.pdbx_strand_id
1 'polypeptide(L)'
;MSEEDYTTKITSEDACLNRTADDDEDDDEGEEITAQKVLEFLETAWTNEMCAPDILQHQSDMLELMMGQVAHMEENMKDLDKNDFRFVVHQMELERIRYVMASYLRCRLQKIETYTKHLLNEESTRSAEEKRLSPEETKFAQEYYENMEECFQQIALQYMPNTQRSEADQRIVRPNLMSHVFVKANVSVPAVVVGVDDEEVDLAAGSQHIIPYQLIADLIQKHQVQLI
;
A
#
# COMPACT_ATOMS: atom_id res chain seq x y z
N MET A 1 61.18 -47.95 -22.90
CA MET A 1 60.01 -48.67 -22.36
C MET A 1 59.71 -48.05 -21.00
N SER A 2 58.86 -47.01 -21.06
CA SER A 2 57.97 -46.42 -20.04
C SER A 2 58.54 -46.23 -18.62
N GLU A 3 59.08 -45.04 -18.30
CA GLU A 3 58.41 -43.89 -17.62
C GLU A 3 58.17 -44.21 -16.13
N GLU A 4 59.13 -43.93 -15.24
CA GLU A 4 59.36 -42.64 -14.53
C GLU A 4 58.13 -42.18 -13.72
N ASP A 5 58.22 -42.21 -12.38
CA ASP A 5 58.08 -40.95 -11.66
C ASP A 5 58.79 -40.92 -10.31
N TYR A 6 59.41 -39.78 -10.07
CA TYR A 6 60.43 -39.49 -9.08
C TYR A 6 59.82 -38.64 -7.96
N THR A 7 60.09 -39.01 -6.71
CA THR A 7 60.37 -38.17 -5.53
C THR A 7 59.78 -36.74 -5.48
N THR A 8 59.08 -36.37 -4.40
CA THR A 8 59.64 -35.57 -3.27
C THR A 8 58.56 -34.97 -2.38
N LYS A 9 58.76 -35.14 -1.06
CA LYS A 9 58.00 -34.59 0.07
C LYS A 9 58.09 -33.06 0.16
N ILE A 10 57.02 -32.38 0.57
CA ILE A 10 57.10 -31.10 1.30
C ILE A 10 56.09 -31.10 2.46
N THR A 11 56.64 -30.98 3.68
CA THR A 11 56.04 -30.60 4.98
C THR A 11 55.49 -29.16 4.91
N SER A 12 54.61 -28.59 5.72
CA SER A 12 54.17 -28.74 7.11
C SER A 12 53.06 -27.71 7.34
N GLU A 13 52.13 -28.02 8.24
CA GLU A 13 51.47 -27.11 9.19
C GLU A 13 50.48 -26.02 8.70
N ASP A 14 49.30 -26.08 9.34
CA ASP A 14 48.34 -25.01 9.66
C ASP A 14 47.55 -24.31 8.54
N ALA A 15 46.31 -24.78 8.33
CA ALA A 15 45.11 -23.97 8.58
C ALA A 15 43.85 -24.86 8.57
N CYS A 16 43.24 -25.06 9.74
CA CYS A 16 41.86 -25.50 9.86
C CYS A 16 40.94 -24.52 9.12
N LEU A 17 40.46 -24.91 7.94
CA LEU A 17 39.29 -24.30 7.29
C LEU A 17 38.07 -25.17 7.61
N ASN A 18 37.46 -24.90 8.77
CA ASN A 18 36.09 -25.28 9.02
C ASN A 18 35.22 -24.44 8.08
N ARG A 19 34.83 -25.02 6.93
CA ARG A 19 33.67 -24.54 6.18
C ARG A 19 32.44 -25.01 6.93
N THR A 20 31.91 -24.16 7.81
CA THR A 20 30.48 -24.20 8.10
C THR A 20 29.79 -23.75 6.81
N ALA A 21 29.23 -24.72 6.11
CA ALA A 21 28.18 -24.45 5.15
C ALA A 21 26.97 -24.03 6.00
N ASP A 22 26.85 -22.72 6.23
CA ASP A 22 25.58 -22.12 6.61
C ASP A 22 24.79 -22.03 5.30
N ASP A 23 24.18 -23.17 4.93
CA ASP A 23 23.05 -23.23 4.02
C ASP A 23 21.85 -22.65 4.79
N ASP A 24 21.84 -21.33 4.95
CA ASP A 24 20.59 -20.58 5.11
C ASP A 24 20.03 -20.36 3.71
N GLU A 25 19.66 -21.46 3.05
CA GLU A 25 18.68 -21.41 1.97
C GLU A 25 17.37 -21.04 2.65
N ASP A 26 17.01 -19.75 2.63
CA ASP A 26 15.68 -19.26 2.96
C ASP A 26 14.67 -20.08 2.14
N ASP A 27 14.07 -21.05 2.81
CA ASP A 27 13.02 -21.92 2.33
C ASP A 27 11.74 -21.06 2.18
N ASP A 28 11.70 -20.22 1.13
CA ASP A 28 10.53 -19.45 0.67
C ASP A 28 9.52 -20.41 0.01
N GLU A 29 9.23 -21.51 0.69
CA GLU A 29 8.28 -22.54 0.28
C GLU A 29 6.93 -22.28 0.98
N GLY A 30 6.25 -21.22 0.52
CA GLY A 30 4.82 -21.01 0.72
C GLY A 30 4.37 -20.77 2.16
N GLU A 31 4.74 -19.63 2.74
CA GLU A 31 4.11 -19.14 3.98
C GLU A 31 2.58 -19.09 3.81
N GLU A 32 1.85 -19.95 4.55
CA GLU A 32 0.40 -19.89 4.60
C GLU A 32 -0.02 -18.49 5.09
N ILE A 33 -0.65 -17.71 4.21
CA ILE A 33 -1.14 -16.38 4.55
C ILE A 33 -2.24 -16.52 5.62
N THR A 34 -1.85 -16.37 6.88
CA THR A 34 -2.79 -16.44 8.01
C THR A 34 -3.71 -15.21 8.03
N ALA A 35 -4.93 -15.36 8.54
CA ALA A 35 -5.87 -14.24 8.68
C ALA A 35 -5.30 -13.07 9.50
N GLN A 36 -4.43 -13.37 10.47
CA GLN A 36 -3.75 -12.35 11.27
C GLN A 36 -2.75 -11.53 10.42
N LYS A 37 -2.04 -12.16 9.48
CA LYS A 37 -1.11 -11.47 8.59
C LYS A 37 -1.85 -10.56 7.60
N VAL A 38 -2.99 -11.03 7.08
CA VAL A 38 -3.86 -10.19 6.21
C VAL A 38 -4.36 -8.96 6.98
N LEU A 39 -4.73 -9.12 8.26
CA LEU A 39 -5.18 -8.01 9.08
C LEU A 39 -4.06 -6.98 9.31
N GLU A 40 -2.85 -7.43 9.67
CA GLU A 40 -1.69 -6.53 9.86
C GLU A 40 -1.36 -5.74 8.58
N PHE A 41 -1.41 -6.42 7.43
CA PHE A 41 -1.23 -5.77 6.14
C PHE A 41 -2.31 -4.71 5.89
N LEU A 42 -3.57 -5.05 6.14
CA LEU A 42 -4.69 -4.12 5.93
C LEU A 42 -4.65 -2.92 6.89
N GLU A 43 -4.23 -3.11 8.14
CA GLU A 43 -4.01 -2.01 9.10
C GLU A 43 -2.91 -1.05 8.62
N THR A 44 -1.85 -1.59 8.02
CA THR A 44 -0.76 -0.79 7.42
C THR A 44 -1.25 -0.02 6.19
N ALA A 45 -1.97 -0.70 5.28
CA ALA A 45 -2.57 -0.07 4.10
C ALA A 45 -3.57 1.03 4.50
N TRP A 46 -4.37 0.78 5.55
CA TRP A 46 -5.29 1.76 6.10
C TRP A 46 -4.57 2.99 6.66
N THR A 47 -3.54 2.80 7.47
CA THR A 47 -2.76 3.90 8.03
C THR A 47 -2.09 4.73 6.93
N ASN A 48 -1.50 4.06 5.93
CA ASN A 48 -0.91 4.71 4.78
C ASN A 48 -1.95 5.53 3.99
N GLU A 49 -3.13 4.97 3.75
CA GLU A 49 -4.20 5.67 3.04
C GLU A 49 -4.71 6.88 3.83
N MET A 50 -4.80 6.81 5.16
CA MET A 50 -5.21 7.94 6.00
C MET A 50 -4.22 9.11 5.96
N CYS A 51 -2.91 8.81 5.91
CA CYS A 51 -1.86 9.82 5.97
C CYS A 51 -1.36 10.31 4.61
N ALA A 52 -1.64 9.58 3.52
CA ALA A 52 -1.21 9.97 2.18
C ALA A 52 -2.08 11.11 1.61
N PRO A 53 -1.49 12.14 0.97
CA PRO A 53 -2.24 13.20 0.30
C PRO A 53 -2.89 12.75 -1.02
N ASP A 54 -2.35 11.69 -1.63
CA ASP A 54 -2.83 11.07 -2.87
C ASP A 54 -3.51 9.72 -2.58
N ILE A 55 -4.19 9.14 -3.56
CA ILE A 55 -4.77 7.80 -3.49
C ILE A 55 -3.69 6.74 -3.74
N LEU A 56 -3.66 5.73 -2.87
CA LEU A 56 -2.75 4.59 -2.99
C LEU A 56 -3.40 3.46 -3.81
N GLN A 57 -2.63 2.41 -4.11
CA GLN A 57 -3.12 1.22 -4.80
C GLN A 57 -4.18 0.51 -3.96
N HIS A 58 -5.32 0.22 -4.58
CA HIS A 58 -6.41 -0.50 -3.94
C HIS A 58 -5.99 -1.96 -3.63
N GLN A 59 -6.20 -2.38 -2.39
CA GLN A 59 -5.89 -3.73 -1.90
C GLN A 59 -7.11 -4.67 -2.00
N SER A 60 -7.57 -4.96 -3.22
CA SER A 60 -8.81 -5.73 -3.46
C SER A 60 -8.71 -7.13 -2.84
N ASP A 61 -7.61 -7.83 -3.15
CA ASP A 61 -7.41 -9.22 -2.74
C ASP A 61 -7.45 -9.37 -1.22
N MET A 62 -6.77 -8.46 -0.51
CA MET A 62 -6.72 -8.49 0.97
C MET A 62 -8.08 -8.14 1.59
N LEU A 63 -8.83 -7.22 0.98
CA LEU A 63 -10.19 -6.91 1.42
C LEU A 63 -11.14 -8.09 1.19
N GLU A 64 -11.10 -8.74 0.02
CA GLU A 64 -11.93 -9.90 -0.28
C GLU A 64 -11.63 -11.07 0.66
N LEU A 65 -10.34 -11.34 0.91
CA LEU A 65 -9.92 -12.34 1.89
C LEU A 65 -10.48 -12.03 3.29
N MET A 66 -10.33 -10.79 3.77
CA MET A 66 -10.84 -10.41 5.09
C MET A 66 -12.36 -10.45 5.18
N MET A 67 -13.07 -10.07 4.11
CA MET A 67 -14.52 -10.19 4.05
C MET A 67 -14.97 -11.65 4.16
N GLY A 68 -14.28 -12.57 3.46
CA GLY A 68 -14.52 -14.00 3.56
C GLY A 68 -14.29 -14.54 4.98
N GLN A 69 -13.18 -14.13 5.62
CA GLN A 69 -12.87 -14.52 7.00
C GLN A 69 -13.91 -14.01 8.00
N VAL A 70 -14.33 -12.75 7.85
CA VAL A 70 -15.40 -12.16 8.68
C VAL A 70 -16.70 -12.94 8.53
N ALA A 71 -17.10 -13.28 7.30
CA ALA A 71 -18.32 -14.06 7.05
C ALA A 71 -18.25 -15.46 7.66
N HIS A 72 -17.10 -16.14 7.56
CA HIS A 72 -16.90 -17.46 8.15
C HIS A 72 -16.94 -17.42 9.68
N MET A 73 -16.29 -16.43 10.30
CA MET A 73 -16.36 -16.24 11.74
C MET A 73 -17.78 -15.91 12.23
N GLU A 74 -18.53 -15.10 11.49
CA GLU A 74 -19.94 -14.80 11.79
C GLU A 74 -20.83 -16.04 11.74
N GLU A 75 -20.59 -16.97 10.81
CA GLU A 75 -21.30 -18.24 10.74
C GLU A 75 -20.97 -19.13 11.94
N ASN A 76 -19.68 -19.34 12.22
CA ASN A 76 -19.22 -20.14 13.36
C ASN A 76 -19.75 -19.61 14.70
N MET A 77 -19.92 -18.28 14.82
CA MET A 77 -20.47 -17.65 16.02
C MET A 77 -21.97 -17.90 16.23
N LYS A 78 -22.74 -18.25 15.19
CA LYS A 78 -24.17 -18.56 15.35
C LYS A 78 -24.40 -19.85 16.14
N ASP A 79 -23.44 -20.77 16.08
CA ASP A 79 -23.48 -22.06 16.77
C ASP A 79 -22.93 -22.00 18.21
N LEU A 80 -22.29 -20.89 18.59
CA LEU A 80 -21.75 -20.67 19.94
C LEU A 80 -22.84 -20.23 20.92
N ASP A 81 -22.71 -20.65 22.19
CA ASP A 81 -23.60 -20.20 23.25
C ASP A 81 -23.30 -18.74 23.62
N LYS A 82 -24.35 -17.93 23.78
CA LYS A 82 -24.23 -16.47 24.02
C LYS A 82 -23.64 -16.15 25.39
N ASN A 83 -23.69 -17.09 26.33
CA ASN A 83 -23.10 -16.94 27.66
C ASN A 83 -21.61 -17.37 27.71
N ASP A 84 -21.04 -17.89 26.61
CA ASP A 84 -19.62 -18.19 26.53
C ASP A 84 -18.81 -16.88 26.37
N PHE A 85 -17.73 -16.75 27.14
CA PHE A 85 -16.78 -15.65 27.01
C PHE A 85 -16.17 -15.56 25.60
N ARG A 86 -16.02 -16.70 24.91
CA ARG A 86 -15.51 -16.75 23.53
C ARG A 86 -16.40 -15.99 22.56
N PHE A 87 -17.72 -16.05 22.74
CA PHE A 87 -18.66 -15.33 21.91
C PHE A 87 -18.42 -13.81 21.98
N VAL A 88 -18.25 -13.28 23.20
CA VAL A 88 -18.00 -11.85 23.40
C VAL A 88 -16.67 -11.42 22.77
N VAL A 89 -15.60 -12.20 22.96
CA VAL A 89 -14.28 -11.90 22.39
C VAL A 89 -14.32 -11.88 20.86
N HIS A 90 -14.93 -12.90 20.23
CA HIS A 90 -15.08 -12.93 18.77
C HIS A 90 -15.96 -11.79 18.25
N GLN A 91 -17.01 -11.41 18.98
CA GLN A 91 -17.86 -10.29 18.59
C GLN A 91 -17.08 -8.97 18.58
N MET A 92 -16.32 -8.69 19.65
CA MET A 92 -15.51 -7.48 19.76
C MET A 92 -14.45 -7.42 18.65
N GLU A 93 -13.83 -8.56 18.34
CA GLU A 93 -12.83 -8.64 17.27
C GLU A 93 -13.43 -8.39 15.89
N LEU A 94 -14.59 -8.97 15.60
CA LEU A 94 -15.32 -8.71 14.35
C LEU A 94 -15.69 -7.23 14.20
N GLU A 95 -16.14 -6.59 15.27
CA GLU A 95 -16.44 -5.16 15.26
C GLU A 95 -15.19 -4.32 14.98
N ARG A 96 -14.03 -4.67 15.55
CA ARG A 96 -12.74 -4.02 15.26
C ARG A 96 -12.35 -4.16 13.79
N ILE A 97 -12.40 -5.38 13.25
CA ILE A 97 -12.04 -5.65 11.84
C ILE A 97 -12.99 -4.91 10.89
N ARG A 98 -14.30 -4.95 11.13
CA ARG A 98 -15.28 -4.22 10.32
C ARG A 98 -15.03 -2.71 10.37
N TYR A 99 -14.62 -2.17 11.52
CA TYR A 99 -14.27 -0.76 11.64
C TYR A 99 -13.08 -0.40 10.76
N VAL A 100 -11.99 -1.18 10.79
CA VAL A 100 -10.79 -0.95 9.96
C VAL A 100 -11.14 -0.97 8.47
N MET A 101 -11.84 -2.02 8.01
CA MET A 101 -12.29 -2.13 6.60
C MET A 101 -13.16 -0.94 6.18
N ALA A 102 -14.16 -0.60 7.00
CA ALA A 102 -15.06 0.50 6.68
C ALA A 102 -14.36 1.86 6.72
N SER A 103 -13.39 2.05 7.63
CA SER A 103 -12.61 3.29 7.71
C SER A 103 -11.68 3.44 6.50
N TYR A 104 -11.04 2.36 6.06
CA TYR A 104 -10.22 2.34 4.85
C TYR A 104 -11.04 2.75 3.61
N LEU A 105 -12.18 2.09 3.38
CA LEU A 105 -13.04 2.40 2.23
C LEU A 105 -13.61 3.83 2.29
N ARG A 106 -13.99 4.31 3.48
CA ARG A 106 -14.47 5.71 3.63
C ARG A 106 -13.39 6.73 3.30
N CYS A 107 -12.16 6.53 3.77
CA CYS A 107 -11.04 7.42 3.46
C CYS A 107 -10.80 7.50 1.95
N ARG A 108 -10.80 6.35 1.27
CA ARG A 108 -10.65 6.28 -0.18
C ARG A 108 -11.78 6.99 -0.91
N LEU A 109 -13.04 6.72 -0.55
CA LEU A 109 -14.19 7.39 -1.16
C LEU A 109 -14.12 8.91 -1.00
N GLN A 110 -13.71 9.41 0.17
CA GLN A 110 -13.55 10.85 0.39
C GLN A 110 -12.47 11.46 -0.52
N LYS A 111 -11.35 10.76 -0.74
CA LYS A 111 -10.32 11.20 -1.70
C LYS A 111 -10.81 11.14 -3.14
N ILE A 112 -11.55 10.09 -3.51
CA ILE A 112 -12.13 9.93 -4.84
C ILE A 112 -13.14 11.05 -5.13
N GLU A 113 -13.97 11.40 -4.16
CA GLU A 113 -14.93 12.51 -4.25
C GLU A 113 -14.22 13.86 -4.39
N THR A 114 -13.10 14.05 -3.67
CA THR A 114 -12.35 15.31 -3.69
C THR A 114 -11.56 15.49 -5.00
N TYR A 115 -10.96 14.42 -5.52
CA TYR A 115 -10.03 14.46 -6.66
C TYR A 115 -10.58 13.77 -7.91
N THR A 116 -11.90 13.64 -8.07
CA THR A 116 -12.55 12.77 -9.07
C THR A 116 -11.99 12.93 -10.48
N LYS A 117 -12.00 14.16 -11.02
CA LYS A 117 -11.56 14.42 -12.40
C LYS A 117 -10.06 14.18 -12.59
N HIS A 118 -9.25 14.51 -11.58
CA HIS A 118 -7.82 14.26 -11.59
C HIS A 118 -7.53 12.77 -11.69
N LEU A 119 -8.15 11.97 -10.82
CA LEU A 119 -7.96 10.53 -10.77
C LEU A 119 -8.42 9.83 -12.04
N LEU A 120 -9.57 10.21 -12.61
CA LEU A 120 -10.04 9.64 -13.88
C LEU A 120 -9.06 9.89 -15.04
N ASN A 121 -8.43 11.06 -15.09
CA ASN A 121 -7.42 11.38 -16.11
C ASN A 121 -6.15 10.53 -15.89
N GLU A 122 -5.69 10.36 -14.65
CA GLU A 122 -4.54 9.51 -14.35
C GLU A 122 -4.79 8.03 -14.67
N GLU A 123 -5.95 7.50 -14.26
CA GLU A 123 -6.33 6.11 -14.53
C GLU A 123 -6.49 5.81 -16.03
N SER A 124 -6.85 6.81 -16.85
CA SER A 124 -6.85 6.66 -18.31
C SER A 124 -5.45 6.62 -18.93
N THR A 125 -4.45 7.15 -18.23
CA THR A 125 -3.06 7.22 -18.69
C THR A 125 -2.23 6.02 -18.20
N ARG A 126 -2.54 5.50 -17.00
CA ARG A 126 -1.84 4.36 -16.38
C ARG A 126 -2.11 3.05 -17.12
N SER A 127 -1.13 2.15 -17.05
CA SER A 127 -1.27 0.77 -17.53
C SER A 127 -2.23 -0.03 -16.64
N ALA A 128 -2.70 -1.19 -17.12
CA ALA A 128 -3.64 -2.01 -16.35
C ALA A 128 -3.09 -2.50 -15.00
N GLU A 129 -1.77 -2.70 -14.91
CA GLU A 129 -1.07 -3.19 -13.72
C GLU A 129 -0.81 -2.09 -12.69
N GLU A 130 -0.81 -0.83 -13.12
CA GLU A 130 -0.55 0.35 -12.28
C GLU A 130 -1.84 1.04 -11.82
N LYS A 131 -3.01 0.48 -12.14
CA LYS A 131 -4.28 1.05 -11.71
C LYS A 131 -4.39 1.08 -10.20
N ARG A 132 -4.78 2.24 -9.68
CA ARG A 132 -4.90 2.46 -8.24
C ARG A 132 -6.33 2.33 -7.74
N LEU A 133 -7.31 2.45 -8.63
CA LEU A 133 -8.74 2.32 -8.32
C LEU A 133 -9.23 0.91 -8.55
N SER A 134 -10.16 0.47 -7.70
CA SER A 134 -10.98 -0.71 -7.99
C SER A 134 -11.95 -0.44 -9.17
N PRO A 135 -12.47 -1.49 -9.84
CA PRO A 135 -13.46 -1.29 -10.89
C PRO A 135 -14.75 -0.65 -10.37
N GLU A 136 -15.16 -0.96 -9.14
CA GLU A 136 -16.32 -0.35 -8.47
C GLU A 136 -16.06 1.13 -8.16
N GLU A 137 -14.87 1.46 -7.67
CA GLU A 137 -14.45 2.84 -7.40
C GLU A 137 -14.41 3.66 -8.70
N THR A 138 -13.93 3.07 -9.79
CA THR A 138 -13.89 3.71 -11.11
C THR A 138 -15.30 4.01 -11.62
N LYS A 139 -16.22 3.04 -11.47
CA LYS A 139 -17.63 3.23 -11.83
C LYS A 139 -18.27 4.34 -11.00
N PHE A 140 -18.05 4.34 -9.69
CA PHE A 140 -18.53 5.39 -8.79
C PHE A 140 -18.01 6.77 -9.18
N ALA A 141 -16.71 6.90 -9.48
CA ALA A 141 -16.09 8.15 -9.89
C ALA A 141 -16.67 8.69 -11.21
N GLN A 142 -16.94 7.81 -12.18
CA GLN A 142 -17.57 8.18 -13.46
C GLN A 142 -19.01 8.70 -13.24
N GLU A 143 -19.83 7.93 -12.52
CA GLU A 143 -21.22 8.30 -12.23
C GLU A 143 -21.30 9.61 -11.42
N TYR A 144 -20.42 9.78 -10.42
CA TYR A 144 -20.33 11.00 -9.63
C TYR A 144 -19.96 12.21 -10.48
N TYR A 145 -18.95 12.08 -11.35
CA TYR A 145 -18.52 13.16 -12.22
C TYR A 145 -19.58 13.56 -13.24
N GLU A 146 -20.25 12.59 -13.85
CA GLU A 146 -21.34 12.83 -14.81
C GLU A 146 -22.51 13.57 -14.14
N ASN A 147 -22.96 13.09 -12.97
CA ASN A 147 -24.03 13.72 -12.21
C ASN A 147 -23.67 15.15 -11.78
N MET A 148 -22.42 15.36 -11.33
CA MET A 148 -21.93 16.69 -10.99
C MET A 148 -21.96 17.62 -12.21
N GLU A 149 -21.44 17.20 -13.36
CA GLU A 149 -21.44 18.02 -14.57
C GLU A 149 -22.86 18.29 -15.10
N GLU A 150 -23.78 17.32 -15.05
CA GLU A 150 -25.19 17.54 -15.39
C GLU A 150 -25.84 18.61 -14.50
N CYS A 151 -25.60 18.54 -13.19
CA CYS A 151 -26.08 19.53 -12.24
C CYS A 151 -25.50 20.93 -12.54
N PHE A 152 -24.19 21.04 -12.78
CA PHE A 152 -23.55 22.30 -13.17
C PHE A 152 -24.09 22.85 -14.50
N GLN A 153 -24.37 21.98 -15.47
CA GLN A 153 -24.95 22.35 -16.75
C GLN A 153 -26.33 22.97 -16.59
N GLN A 154 -27.19 22.35 -15.78
CA GLN A 154 -28.54 22.84 -15.51
C GLN A 154 -28.56 24.16 -14.72
N ILE A 155 -27.65 24.33 -13.76
CA ILE A 155 -27.69 25.51 -12.89
C ILE A 155 -27.05 26.73 -13.55
N ALA A 156 -25.83 26.59 -14.09
CA ALA A 156 -25.00 27.75 -14.42
C ALA A 156 -24.42 27.72 -15.84
N LEU A 157 -23.91 26.57 -16.32
CA LEU A 157 -23.11 26.58 -17.55
C LEU A 157 -23.93 26.96 -18.78
N GLN A 158 -25.24 26.66 -18.81
CA GLN A 158 -26.12 27.05 -19.91
C GLN A 158 -26.20 28.57 -20.13
N TYR A 159 -26.03 29.36 -19.07
CA TYR A 159 -26.07 30.83 -19.11
C TYR A 159 -24.68 31.47 -19.18
N MET A 160 -23.62 30.66 -19.06
CA MET A 160 -22.25 31.14 -19.03
C MET A 160 -21.69 31.35 -20.46
N PRO A 161 -20.90 32.42 -20.70
CA PRO A 161 -20.18 32.61 -21.95
C PRO A 161 -19.27 31.42 -22.30
N ASN A 162 -19.16 31.11 -23.59
CA ASN A 162 -18.42 29.93 -24.08
C ASN A 162 -16.95 29.90 -23.62
N THR A 163 -16.30 31.05 -23.45
CA THR A 163 -14.91 31.13 -22.97
C THR A 163 -14.75 30.54 -21.58
N GLN A 164 -15.63 30.88 -20.64
CA GLN A 164 -15.58 30.37 -19.26
C GLN A 164 -16.08 28.92 -19.17
N ARG A 165 -16.97 28.50 -20.08
CA ARG A 165 -17.39 27.10 -20.18
C ARG A 165 -16.25 26.17 -20.60
N SER A 166 -15.27 26.68 -21.36
CA SER A 166 -14.10 25.91 -21.81
C SER A 166 -12.98 25.81 -20.77
N GLU A 167 -13.02 26.56 -19.66
CA GLU A 167 -12.01 26.52 -18.58
C GLU A 167 -12.20 25.34 -17.61
N ALA A 168 -12.70 24.21 -18.10
CA ALA A 168 -12.98 23.04 -17.27
C ALA A 168 -11.73 22.49 -16.56
N ASP A 169 -10.56 22.61 -17.19
CA ASP A 169 -9.29 22.14 -16.63
C ASP A 169 -8.84 22.93 -15.39
N GLN A 170 -9.26 24.18 -15.25
CA GLN A 170 -8.96 25.01 -14.07
C GLN A 170 -9.78 24.58 -12.84
N ARG A 171 -10.88 23.83 -13.05
CA ARG A 171 -11.74 23.29 -11.97
C ARG A 171 -11.18 22.01 -11.36
N ILE A 172 -10.11 21.44 -11.92
CA ILE A 172 -9.55 20.16 -11.46
C ILE A 172 -8.81 20.38 -10.14
N VAL A 173 -9.36 19.81 -9.07
CA VAL A 173 -8.69 19.74 -7.77
C VAL A 173 -7.60 18.67 -7.84
N ARG A 174 -6.38 19.01 -7.37
CA ARG A 174 -5.22 18.12 -7.38
C ARG A 174 -4.68 17.91 -5.96
N PRO A 175 -4.21 16.71 -5.62
CA PRO A 175 -3.54 16.48 -4.34
C PRO A 175 -2.22 17.24 -4.29
N ASN A 176 -1.85 17.74 -3.11
CA ASN A 176 -0.56 18.39 -2.89
C ASN A 176 0.50 17.34 -2.53
N LEU A 177 1.26 16.91 -3.53
CA LEU A 177 2.30 15.87 -3.37
C LEU A 177 3.52 16.36 -2.56
N MET A 178 3.69 17.67 -2.39
CA MET A 178 4.75 18.25 -1.55
C MET A 178 4.31 18.45 -0.09
N SER A 179 3.15 17.90 0.29
CA SER A 179 2.76 17.84 1.70
C SER A 179 3.77 17.00 2.48
N HIS A 180 4.21 17.51 3.62
CA HIS A 180 5.13 16.80 4.50
C HIS A 180 4.35 15.75 5.28
N VAL A 181 4.89 14.52 5.30
CA VAL A 181 4.29 13.39 6.00
C VAL A 181 5.31 12.78 6.95
N PHE A 182 4.83 12.17 8.02
CA PHE A 182 5.66 11.41 8.93
C PHE A 182 5.83 10.00 8.39
N VAL A 183 7.07 9.55 8.31
CA VAL A 183 7.43 8.27 7.74
C VAL A 183 8.26 7.50 8.74
N LYS A 184 7.96 6.21 8.87
CA LYS A 184 8.79 5.24 9.58
C LYS A 184 9.40 4.28 8.57
N ALA A 185 10.72 4.13 8.62
CA ALA A 185 11.43 3.19 7.76
C ALA A 185 11.31 1.77 8.34
N ASN A 186 10.85 0.81 7.52
CA ASN A 186 10.83 -0.60 7.90
C ASN A 186 12.17 -1.27 7.60
N VAL A 187 12.81 -0.86 6.50
CA VAL A 187 14.12 -1.33 6.05
C VAL A 187 15.09 -0.17 5.99
N SER A 188 16.39 -0.45 6.11
CA SER A 188 17.42 0.55 5.88
C SER A 188 17.49 0.91 4.39
N VAL A 189 17.17 2.15 4.05
CA VAL A 189 17.25 2.68 2.68
C VAL A 189 18.27 3.82 2.67
N PRO A 190 19.50 3.59 2.14
CA PRO A 190 20.51 4.64 2.05
C PRO A 190 20.19 5.63 0.92
N ALA A 191 20.69 6.86 1.05
CA ALA A 191 20.71 7.88 0.00
C ALA A 191 19.33 8.21 -0.60
N VAL A 192 18.31 8.48 0.23
CA VAL A 192 17.06 9.06 -0.26
C VAL A 192 17.31 10.54 -0.55
N VAL A 193 17.24 10.93 -1.82
CA VAL A 193 17.41 12.33 -2.24
C VAL A 193 16.20 13.14 -1.77
N VAL A 194 16.43 14.05 -0.83
CA VAL A 194 15.43 14.95 -0.28
C VAL A 194 15.63 16.37 -0.83
N GLY A 195 14.63 16.90 -1.52
CA GLY A 195 14.58 18.31 -1.89
C GLY A 195 15.26 18.68 -3.21
N VAL A 196 15.52 19.99 -3.37
CA VAL A 196 16.01 20.61 -4.62
C VAL A 196 17.54 20.77 -4.61
N ASP A 197 18.16 20.64 -3.44
CA ASP A 197 19.59 20.85 -3.21
C ASP A 197 20.40 19.52 -3.18
N ASP A 198 19.82 18.42 -3.67
CA ASP A 198 20.40 17.07 -3.68
C ASP A 198 20.89 16.60 -2.29
N GLU A 199 20.19 17.00 -1.22
CA GLU A 199 20.50 16.50 0.13
C GLU A 199 20.06 15.04 0.26
N GLU A 200 21.03 14.14 0.39
CA GLU A 200 20.76 12.72 0.63
C GLU A 200 20.58 12.44 2.13
N VAL A 201 19.45 11.81 2.47
CA VAL A 201 19.14 11.38 3.84
C VAL A 201 19.11 9.85 3.89
N ASP A 202 19.86 9.28 4.82
CA ASP A 202 19.84 7.85 5.10
C ASP A 202 18.68 7.49 6.03
N LEU A 203 17.77 6.64 5.54
CA LEU A 203 16.68 6.11 6.34
C LEU A 203 17.15 4.81 7.01
N ALA A 204 17.57 4.89 8.27
CA ALA A 204 17.89 3.71 9.06
C ALA A 204 16.61 2.92 9.45
N ALA A 205 16.69 1.60 9.55
CA ALA A 205 15.56 0.77 9.96
C ALA A 205 15.00 1.21 11.34
N GLY A 206 13.70 1.41 11.42
CA GLY A 206 12.99 1.88 12.61
C GLY A 206 13.09 3.39 12.89
N SER A 207 13.87 4.14 12.12
CA SER A 207 13.95 5.60 12.25
C SER A 207 12.71 6.31 11.69
N GLN A 208 12.42 7.49 12.20
CA GLN A 208 11.27 8.32 11.79
C GLN A 208 11.76 9.65 11.24
N HIS A 209 11.19 10.05 10.10
CA HIS A 209 11.58 11.26 9.38
C HIS A 209 10.36 12.00 8.86
N ILE A 210 10.51 13.31 8.65
CA ILE A 210 9.50 14.16 8.02
C ILE A 210 10.03 14.55 6.65
N ILE A 211 9.38 14.05 5.61
CA ILE A 211 9.83 14.22 4.22
C ILE A 211 8.60 14.55 3.35
N PRO A 212 8.73 15.35 2.27
CA PRO A 212 7.67 15.53 1.29
C PRO A 212 7.22 14.20 0.67
N TYR A 213 5.91 13.99 0.58
CA TYR A 213 5.33 12.72 0.10
C TYR A 213 5.81 12.31 -1.31
N GLN A 214 6.00 13.25 -2.22
CA GLN A 214 6.44 13.01 -3.59
C GLN A 214 7.71 12.14 -3.67
N LEU A 215 8.64 12.30 -2.73
CA LEU A 215 9.97 11.67 -2.77
C LEU A 215 9.95 10.22 -2.25
N ILE A 216 8.92 9.88 -1.49
CA ILE A 216 8.79 8.57 -0.83
C ILE A 216 7.65 7.74 -1.41
N ALA A 217 6.87 8.28 -2.37
CA ALA A 217 5.69 7.61 -2.94
C ALA A 217 6.03 6.21 -3.49
N ASP A 218 7.18 6.07 -4.15
CA ASP A 218 7.65 4.79 -4.69
C ASP A 218 8.11 3.83 -3.58
N LEU A 219 8.68 4.35 -2.48
CA LEU A 219 9.10 3.54 -1.34
C LEU A 219 7.90 2.97 -0.57
N ILE A 220 6.79 3.73 -0.51
CA ILE A 220 5.52 3.27 0.07
C ILE A 220 4.93 2.15 -0.78
N GLN A 221 4.92 2.28 -2.12
CA GLN A 221 4.45 1.23 -3.03
C GLN A 221 5.27 -0.07 -2.89
N LYS A 222 6.59 0.06 -2.65
CA LYS A 222 7.49 -1.07 -2.39
C LYS A 222 7.42 -1.61 -0.96
N HIS A 223 6.56 -1.06 -0.10
CA HIS A 223 6.41 -1.46 1.31
C HIS A 223 7.69 -1.33 2.17
N GLN A 224 8.66 -0.52 1.72
CA GLN A 224 9.93 -0.29 2.45
C GLN A 224 9.78 0.71 3.59
N VAL A 225 8.78 1.58 3.48
CA VAL A 225 8.43 2.60 4.46
C VAL A 225 6.93 2.59 4.72
N GLN A 226 6.54 3.04 5.91
CA GLN A 226 5.14 3.19 6.30
C GLN A 226 4.88 4.60 6.83
N LEU A 227 3.68 5.11 6.60
CA LEU A 227 3.24 6.37 7.17
C LEU A 227 2.73 6.16 8.60
N ILE A 228 2.84 7.20 9.42
CA ILE A 228 2.39 7.21 10.83
C ILE A 228 1.58 8.46 11.16
#